data_AF-A0AAU2UDD4-F1
#
_entry.id   AF-A0AAU2UDD4-F1
#
_cell.length_a   1.000
_cell.length_b   1.000
_cell.length_c   1.000
_cell.angle_alpha   90.00
_cell.angle_beta   90.00
_cell.angle_gamma   90.00
#
_symmetry.space_group_name_H-M   'P 1'
#
loop_
_entity.id
_entity.type
_entity.pdbx_description
1 polymer ?
#
loop_
_entity_poly.entity_id
_entity_poly.type
_entity_poly.pdbx_seq_one_letter_code
_entity_poly.pdbx_strand_id
1 'polypeptide(L)'
;MTPADLSRTVLHAVRRAVDEDALRAPVPARVRVERTRPGGRGDYACAVALQLAGPAALPARDVAEILRERVLGAPGIGDVEVTGPGFLNFTLRAGARGLDTLVRSVAERGTAYGHGDALAGAPVSFAAVEELRARVVTGTVERLLRAQGAEVGERTAGGEALHVMPVPAADRDLFERLGSDAARWALLRAAPHDRPRATGSDELLVQQESNPLFRVRYAHARIRALGRNARQLGFDAAYEESVAAPVLGALLADHPGVLAAAARHREPDRVARQLEALAQAFFDFHDSASPLPVGDEKPSAAHRSRLALAEAAGTVLAGGLTLLGISAPEVL
;
A
#
# COMPACT_ATOMS: atom_id res chain seq x y z
N MET A 1 -6.04 13.32 1.80
CA MET A 1 -7.35 12.64 1.89
C MET A 1 -7.13 11.16 1.62
N THR A 2 -7.52 10.27 2.53
CA THR A 2 -7.38 8.80 2.34
C THR A 2 -8.55 8.23 1.51
N PRO A 3 -8.47 7.01 0.97
CA PRO A 3 -9.59 6.35 0.29
C PRO A 3 -10.83 6.21 1.19
N ALA A 4 -10.62 5.99 2.49
CA ALA A 4 -11.69 5.90 3.47
C ALA A 4 -12.34 7.28 3.70
N ASP A 5 -11.56 8.36 3.77
CA ASP A 5 -12.08 9.72 3.85
C ASP A 5 -12.87 10.10 2.59
N LEU A 6 -12.35 9.74 1.41
CA LEU A 6 -13.04 9.98 0.14
C LEU A 6 -14.35 9.20 0.07
N SER A 7 -14.35 7.92 0.46
CA SER A 7 -15.57 7.11 0.55
C SER A 7 -16.62 7.72 1.48
N ARG A 8 -16.18 8.19 2.66
CA ARG A 8 -17.04 8.92 3.61
C ARG A 8 -17.55 10.23 3.04
N THR A 9 -16.73 10.96 2.28
CA THR A 9 -17.10 12.22 1.65
C THR A 9 -18.18 12.02 0.59
N VAL A 10 -18.01 11.02 -0.28
CA VAL A 10 -19.02 10.68 -1.29
C VAL A 10 -20.31 10.19 -0.64
N LEU A 11 -20.23 9.37 0.41
CA LEU A 11 -21.42 8.95 1.16
C LEU A 11 -22.18 10.13 1.79
N HIS A 12 -21.47 11.11 2.36
CA HIS A 12 -22.10 12.34 2.87
C HIS A 12 -22.76 13.14 1.74
N ALA A 13 -22.12 13.22 0.57
CA ALA A 13 -22.72 13.90 -0.58
C ALA A 13 -24.00 13.20 -1.06
N VAL A 14 -24.05 11.86 -1.04
CA VAL A 14 -25.28 11.10 -1.34
C VAL A 14 -26.37 11.40 -0.31
N ARG A 15 -26.05 11.34 0.99
CA ARG A 15 -27.02 11.69 2.06
C ARG A 15 -27.58 13.08 1.86
N ARG A 16 -26.70 14.06 1.66
CA ARG A 16 -27.08 15.45 1.43
C ARG A 16 -27.97 15.62 0.19
N ALA A 17 -27.66 14.91 -0.91
CA ALA A 17 -28.50 14.96 -2.11
C ALA A 17 -29.91 14.41 -1.86
N VAL A 18 -30.05 13.39 -1.03
CA VAL A 18 -31.36 12.83 -0.63
C VAL A 18 -32.09 13.77 0.32
N ASP A 19 -31.40 14.31 1.33
CA ASP A 19 -31.98 15.22 2.33
C ASP A 19 -32.47 16.54 1.69
N GLU A 20 -31.82 17.00 0.63
CA GLU A 20 -32.19 18.19 -0.15
C GLU A 20 -33.24 17.91 -1.25
N ASP A 21 -33.78 16.69 -1.33
CA ASP A 21 -34.68 16.19 -2.40
C ASP A 21 -34.11 16.32 -3.83
N ALA A 22 -32.80 16.53 -3.96
CA ALA A 22 -32.10 16.58 -5.25
C ALA A 22 -31.89 15.18 -5.85
N LEU A 23 -31.92 14.13 -5.03
CA LEU A 23 -31.81 12.74 -5.45
C LEU A 23 -32.80 11.86 -4.69
N ARG A 24 -33.78 11.29 -5.38
CA ARG A 24 -34.79 10.41 -4.78
C ARG A 24 -34.36 8.94 -4.81
N ALA A 25 -33.38 8.56 -4.00
CA ALA A 25 -32.85 7.21 -3.93
C ALA A 25 -32.51 6.80 -2.48
N PRO A 26 -32.51 5.49 -2.14
CA PRO A 26 -32.07 5.05 -0.82
C PRO A 26 -30.56 5.33 -0.64
N VAL A 27 -30.20 5.89 0.51
CA VAL A 27 -28.79 6.10 0.85
C VAL A 27 -28.12 4.74 1.08
N PRO A 28 -27.01 4.43 0.38
CA PRO A 28 -26.31 3.17 0.56
C PRO A 28 -25.60 3.13 1.92
N ALA A 29 -25.48 1.94 2.52
CA ALA A 29 -24.78 1.78 3.79
C ALA A 29 -23.28 2.14 3.70
N ARG A 30 -22.68 1.95 2.52
CA ARG A 30 -21.28 2.28 2.23
C ARG A 30 -21.10 2.67 0.77
N VAL A 31 -20.16 3.57 0.53
CA VAL A 31 -19.65 3.89 -0.81
C VAL A 31 -18.23 3.35 -0.92
N ARG A 32 -17.90 2.74 -2.07
CA ARG A 32 -16.56 2.25 -2.38
C ARG A 32 -15.93 3.14 -3.44
N VAL A 33 -14.70 3.56 -3.19
CA VAL A 33 -13.82 4.19 -4.18
C VAL A 33 -12.69 3.22 -4.50
N GLU A 34 -12.28 3.20 -5.76
CA GLU A 34 -11.21 2.33 -6.25
C GLU A 34 -10.12 3.16 -6.90
N ARG A 35 -8.88 2.73 -6.77
CA ARG A 35 -7.77 3.42 -7.43
C ARG A 35 -7.87 3.21 -8.93
N THR A 36 -7.72 4.28 -9.69
CA THR A 36 -7.85 4.20 -11.14
C THR A 36 -6.70 3.36 -11.72
N ARG A 37 -7.01 2.55 -12.73
CA ARG A 37 -6.00 1.73 -13.42
C ARG A 37 -4.98 2.63 -14.14
N PRO A 38 -3.74 2.15 -14.40
CA PRO A 38 -2.78 2.89 -15.22
C PRO A 38 -3.41 3.34 -16.56
N GLY A 39 -3.32 4.64 -16.86
CA GLY A 39 -3.96 5.26 -18.04
C GLY A 39 -5.41 5.71 -17.84
N GLY A 40 -6.00 5.48 -16.66
CA GLY A 40 -7.31 6.02 -16.29
C GLY A 40 -7.27 7.49 -15.84
N ARG A 41 -8.44 8.12 -15.69
CA ARG A 41 -8.59 9.52 -15.28
C ARG A 41 -8.67 9.65 -13.75
N GLY A 42 -7.95 10.62 -13.18
CA GLY A 42 -7.91 10.86 -11.73
C GLY A 42 -7.22 9.78 -10.91
N ASP A 43 -7.07 10.02 -9.61
CA ASP A 43 -6.46 9.11 -8.64
C ASP A 43 -7.40 7.97 -8.23
N TYR A 44 -8.69 8.28 -8.09
CA TYR A 44 -9.73 7.34 -7.65
C TYR A 44 -10.98 7.45 -8.52
N ALA A 45 -11.71 6.35 -8.65
CA ALA A 45 -13.01 6.29 -9.31
C ALA A 45 -14.09 5.72 -8.38
N CYS A 46 -15.33 6.17 -8.59
CA CYS A 46 -16.50 5.67 -7.88
C CYS A 46 -17.67 5.44 -8.85
N ALA A 47 -18.29 4.27 -8.72
CA ALA A 47 -19.42 3.82 -9.54
C ALA A 47 -20.78 4.04 -8.85
N VAL A 48 -20.84 4.81 -7.75
CA VAL A 48 -22.06 4.93 -6.92
C VAL A 48 -23.25 5.50 -7.71
N ALA A 49 -23.01 6.40 -8.66
CA ALA A 49 -24.08 6.99 -9.47
C ALA A 49 -24.80 5.93 -10.34
N LEU A 50 -24.08 4.92 -10.84
CA LEU A 50 -24.67 3.80 -11.58
C LEU A 50 -25.61 2.97 -10.71
N GLN A 51 -25.29 2.82 -9.43
CA GLN A 51 -26.11 2.07 -8.46
C GLN A 51 -27.38 2.85 -8.08
N LEU A 52 -27.28 4.18 -8.01
CA LEU A 52 -28.37 5.07 -7.60
C LEU A 52 -29.30 5.48 -8.74
N ALA A 53 -28.85 5.38 -10.00
CA ALA A 53 -29.61 5.76 -11.20
C ALA A 53 -30.99 5.10 -11.29
N GLY A 54 -31.05 3.77 -11.12
CA GLY A 54 -32.29 3.01 -11.18
C GLY A 54 -33.30 3.46 -10.12
N PRO A 55 -32.93 3.43 -8.82
CA PRO A 55 -33.80 3.92 -7.76
C PRO A 55 -34.21 5.39 -7.89
N ALA A 56 -33.31 6.25 -8.41
CA ALA A 56 -33.58 7.67 -8.63
C ALA A 56 -34.47 7.96 -9.86
N ALA A 57 -34.70 6.97 -10.73
CA ALA A 57 -35.32 7.16 -12.05
C ALA A 57 -34.64 8.26 -12.89
N LEU A 58 -33.32 8.39 -12.76
CA LEU A 58 -32.49 9.36 -13.47
C LEU A 58 -31.39 8.65 -14.27
N PRO A 59 -30.94 9.23 -15.40
CA PRO A 59 -29.72 8.78 -16.06
C PRO A 59 -28.54 8.81 -15.07
N ALA A 60 -27.69 7.77 -15.11
CA ALA A 60 -26.56 7.66 -14.19
C ALA A 60 -25.55 8.82 -14.32
N ARG A 61 -25.45 9.43 -15.50
CA ARG A 61 -24.67 10.65 -15.72
C ARG A 61 -25.23 11.84 -14.93
N ASP A 62 -26.54 12.02 -14.91
CA ASP A 62 -27.19 13.13 -14.21
C ASP A 62 -27.05 12.96 -12.69
N VAL A 63 -27.21 11.73 -12.19
CA VAL A 63 -26.89 11.39 -10.79
C VAL A 63 -25.43 11.70 -10.46
N ALA A 64 -24.50 11.38 -11.37
CA ALA A 64 -23.09 11.69 -11.17
C ALA A 64 -22.83 13.20 -11.13
N GLU A 65 -23.48 14.02 -11.96
CA GLU A 65 -23.35 15.48 -11.91
C GLU A 65 -23.93 16.07 -10.61
N ILE A 66 -25.10 15.61 -10.17
CA ILE A 66 -25.72 16.01 -8.88
C ILE A 66 -24.78 15.74 -7.70
N LEU A 67 -24.10 14.58 -7.72
CA LEU A 67 -23.13 14.22 -6.69
C LEU A 67 -21.82 15.01 -6.86
N ARG A 68 -21.36 15.23 -8.09
CA ARG A 68 -20.16 16.02 -8.39
C ARG A 68 -20.27 17.41 -7.79
N GLU A 69 -21.39 18.12 -7.98
CA GLU A 69 -21.60 19.46 -7.41
C GLU A 69 -21.45 19.50 -5.88
N ARG A 70 -21.86 18.44 -5.19
CA ARG A 70 -21.81 18.34 -3.72
C ARG A 70 -20.45 17.88 -3.19
N VAL A 71 -19.69 17.17 -4.01
CA VAL A 71 -18.35 16.67 -3.66
C VAL A 71 -17.26 17.67 -4.06
N LEU A 72 -17.49 18.44 -5.12
CA LEU A 72 -16.57 19.45 -5.62
C LEU A 72 -16.37 20.54 -4.55
N GLY A 73 -15.13 20.78 -4.17
CA GLY A 73 -14.78 21.72 -3.09
C GLY A 73 -14.61 21.09 -1.71
N ALA A 74 -14.92 19.79 -1.54
CA ALA A 74 -14.61 19.10 -0.29
C ALA A 74 -13.10 19.13 0.03
N PRO A 75 -12.70 19.25 1.31
CA PRO A 75 -11.29 19.29 1.70
C PRO A 75 -10.52 18.08 1.15
N GLY A 76 -9.43 18.33 0.42
CA GLY A 76 -8.58 17.28 -0.15
C GLY A 76 -8.97 16.79 -1.55
N ILE A 77 -10.11 17.22 -2.10
CA ILE A 77 -10.47 16.97 -3.50
C ILE A 77 -10.03 18.15 -4.36
N GLY A 78 -9.26 17.86 -5.40
CA GLY A 78 -8.71 18.82 -6.35
C GLY A 78 -9.61 19.02 -7.54
N ASP A 79 -10.04 17.92 -8.14
CA ASP A 79 -10.98 17.91 -9.26
C ASP A 79 -11.88 16.68 -9.21
N VAL A 80 -13.06 16.79 -9.83
CA VAL A 80 -14.02 15.70 -10.00
C VAL A 80 -14.53 15.72 -11.44
N GLU A 81 -14.21 14.67 -12.20
CA GLU A 81 -14.63 14.48 -13.59
C GLU A 81 -15.64 13.34 -13.72
N VAL A 82 -16.78 13.58 -14.37
CA VAL A 82 -17.76 12.55 -14.70
C VAL A 82 -17.42 11.96 -16.07
N THR A 83 -17.18 10.65 -16.13
CA THR A 83 -16.83 9.95 -17.37
C THR A 83 -17.77 8.79 -17.69
N GLY A 84 -17.83 8.45 -18.98
CA GLY A 84 -18.62 7.33 -19.49
C GLY A 84 -20.10 7.42 -19.08
N PRO A 85 -20.71 6.31 -18.61
CA PRO A 85 -22.12 6.27 -18.24
C PRO A 85 -22.44 6.93 -16.89
N GLY A 86 -21.45 7.38 -16.11
CA GLY A 86 -21.68 7.97 -14.78
C GLY A 86 -20.61 7.62 -13.73
N PHE A 87 -19.35 7.44 -14.12
CA PHE A 87 -18.26 7.26 -13.16
C PHE A 87 -17.78 8.61 -12.65
N LEU A 88 -17.68 8.76 -11.34
CA LEU A 88 -17.03 9.90 -10.69
C LEU A 88 -15.54 9.62 -10.56
N ASN A 89 -14.69 10.40 -11.22
CA ASN A 89 -13.24 10.27 -11.15
C ASN A 89 -12.69 11.46 -10.36
N PHE A 90 -11.94 11.18 -9.31
CA PHE A 90 -11.44 12.15 -8.36
C PHE A 90 -9.95 12.33 -8.56
N THR A 91 -9.54 13.57 -8.80
CA THR A 91 -8.16 14.01 -8.62
C THR A 91 -8.08 14.62 -7.25
N LEU A 92 -7.27 14.05 -6.36
CA LEU A 92 -7.07 14.62 -5.04
C LEU A 92 -6.20 15.86 -5.18
N ARG A 93 -6.44 16.90 -4.34
CA ARG A 93 -5.47 18.00 -4.29
C ARG A 93 -4.15 17.39 -3.88
N ALA A 94 -3.11 17.62 -4.68
CA ALA A 94 -1.72 17.44 -4.26
C ALA A 94 -1.46 18.43 -3.12
N GLY A 95 -1.90 18.05 -1.94
CA GLY A 95 -1.86 18.83 -0.74
C GLY A 95 -0.82 18.21 0.17
N ALA A 96 0.27 18.91 0.34
CA ALA A 96 1.16 18.88 1.50
C ALA A 96 0.47 18.67 2.87
N ARG A 97 -0.83 18.96 2.96
CA ARG A 97 -1.66 18.75 4.15
C ARG A 97 -1.96 17.26 4.33
N GLY A 98 -1.29 16.65 5.31
CA GLY A 98 -1.47 15.26 5.71
C GLY A 98 -0.19 14.44 5.65
N LEU A 99 0.83 14.87 4.89
CA LEU A 99 2.14 14.20 4.88
C LEU A 99 2.83 14.32 6.24
N ASP A 100 2.71 15.47 6.90
CA ASP A 100 3.19 15.69 8.26
C ASP A 100 2.55 14.69 9.25
N THR A 101 1.22 14.54 9.21
CA THR A 101 0.49 13.60 10.07
C THR A 101 0.80 12.15 9.71
N LEU A 102 1.01 11.86 8.42
CA LEU A 102 1.35 10.53 7.93
C LEU A 102 2.75 10.12 8.39
N VAL A 103 3.74 10.98 8.16
CA VAL A 103 5.13 10.76 8.59
C VAL A 103 5.19 10.57 10.11
N ARG A 104 4.48 11.43 10.86
CA ARG A 104 4.35 11.27 12.32
C ARG A 104 3.71 9.94 12.70
N SER A 105 2.60 9.56 12.08
CA SER A 105 1.94 8.28 12.36
C SER A 105 2.82 7.06 12.02
N VAL A 106 3.62 7.13 10.95
CA VAL A 106 4.57 6.07 10.60
C VAL A 106 5.69 6.01 11.63
N ALA A 107 6.24 7.16 12.04
CA ALA A 107 7.29 7.22 13.05
C ALA A 107 6.82 6.68 14.42
N GLU A 108 5.61 7.04 14.86
CA GLU A 108 5.02 6.59 16.12
C GLU A 108 4.73 5.08 16.13
N ARG A 109 4.24 4.53 15.02
CA ARG A 109 3.90 3.10 14.92
C ARG A 109 5.09 2.22 14.53
N GLY A 110 6.17 2.81 14.00
CA GLY A 110 7.32 2.08 13.51
C GLY A 110 6.94 1.01 12.47
N THR A 111 7.57 -0.16 12.56
CA THR A 111 7.31 -1.30 11.66
C THR A 111 5.90 -1.89 11.79
N ALA A 112 5.15 -1.52 12.83
CA ALA A 112 3.74 -1.88 12.99
C ALA A 112 2.79 -0.89 12.30
N TYR A 113 3.28 0.14 11.58
CA TYR A 113 2.43 1.00 10.78
C TYR A 113 1.64 0.17 9.75
N GLY A 114 0.32 0.40 9.69
CA GLY A 114 -0.60 -0.39 8.88
C GLY A 114 -1.17 -1.65 9.55
N HIS A 115 -0.66 -2.04 10.72
CA HIS A 115 -1.34 -3.01 11.56
C HIS A 115 -2.67 -2.43 12.07
N GLY A 116 -3.65 -3.30 12.26
CA GLY A 116 -5.00 -2.93 12.68
C GLY A 116 -5.76 -4.09 13.28
N ASP A 117 -7.08 -3.91 13.40
CA ASP A 117 -8.03 -4.83 14.04
C ASP A 117 -9.17 -5.22 13.09
N ALA A 118 -8.99 -5.00 11.78
CA ALA A 118 -10.02 -5.22 10.77
C ALA A 118 -10.53 -6.67 10.69
N LEU A 119 -9.82 -7.62 11.30
CA LEU A 119 -10.16 -9.04 11.37
C LEU A 119 -10.24 -9.55 12.83
N ALA A 120 -10.36 -8.65 13.81
CA ALA A 120 -10.55 -9.03 15.21
C ALA A 120 -11.84 -9.84 15.41
N GLY A 121 -11.78 -10.81 16.33
CA GLY A 121 -12.92 -11.67 16.68
C GLY A 121 -13.28 -12.73 15.63
N ALA A 122 -12.49 -12.87 14.56
CA ALA A 122 -12.63 -13.95 13.57
C ALA A 122 -11.51 -14.98 13.76
N PRO A 123 -11.75 -16.09 14.50
CA PRO A 123 -10.76 -17.14 14.63
C PRO A 123 -10.53 -17.82 13.27
N VAL A 124 -9.26 -18.00 12.91
CA VAL A 124 -8.84 -18.68 11.68
C VAL A 124 -7.83 -19.76 12.03
N SER A 125 -8.01 -20.96 11.47
CA SER A 125 -7.03 -22.03 11.52
C SER A 125 -6.79 -22.57 10.13
N PHE A 126 -5.57 -23.00 9.82
CA PHE A 126 -5.21 -23.56 8.51
C PHE A 126 -4.96 -25.06 8.59
N ALA A 127 -5.13 -25.75 7.47
CA ALA A 127 -4.72 -27.14 7.35
C ALA A 127 -3.19 -27.29 7.38
N ALA A 128 -2.71 -28.45 7.80
CA ALA A 128 -1.30 -28.83 7.62
C ALA A 128 -1.00 -28.91 6.11
N VAL A 129 0.13 -28.34 5.70
CA VAL A 129 0.58 -28.27 4.30
C VAL A 129 2.02 -28.74 4.21
N GLU A 130 2.29 -29.67 3.29
CA GLU A 130 3.65 -30.20 3.04
C GLU A 130 4.35 -29.48 1.89
N GLU A 131 3.58 -29.03 0.89
CA GLU A 131 4.12 -28.38 -0.29
C GLU A 131 4.85 -27.07 0.06
N LEU A 132 6.04 -26.88 -0.52
CA LEU A 132 6.99 -25.85 -0.13
C LEU A 132 6.39 -24.45 -0.20
N ARG A 133 5.74 -24.10 -1.32
CA ARG A 133 5.16 -22.77 -1.50
C ARG A 133 3.95 -22.57 -0.62
N ALA A 134 3.06 -23.56 -0.53
CA ALA A 134 1.89 -23.53 0.34
C ALA A 134 2.29 -23.29 1.80
N ARG A 135 3.37 -23.91 2.29
CA ARG A 135 3.91 -23.65 3.64
C ARG A 135 4.33 -22.20 3.83
N VAL A 136 5.07 -21.64 2.87
CA VAL A 136 5.57 -20.25 2.93
C VAL A 136 4.43 -19.23 2.81
N VAL A 137 3.50 -19.45 1.87
CA VAL A 137 2.31 -18.60 1.69
C VAL A 137 1.43 -18.65 2.93
N THR A 138 1.09 -19.84 3.43
CA THR A 138 0.24 -19.99 4.62
C THR A 138 0.87 -19.30 5.83
N GLY A 139 2.15 -19.54 6.13
CA GLY A 139 2.83 -18.87 7.25
C GLY A 139 2.90 -17.34 7.10
N THR A 140 2.91 -16.82 5.87
CA THR A 140 2.88 -15.38 5.60
C THR A 140 1.47 -14.80 5.77
N VAL A 141 0.46 -15.51 5.29
CA VAL A 141 -0.96 -15.17 5.48
C VAL A 141 -1.30 -15.15 6.97
N GLU A 142 -0.85 -16.15 7.73
CA GLU A 142 -1.02 -16.17 9.19
C GLU A 142 -0.40 -14.93 9.87
N ARG A 143 0.79 -14.47 9.45
CA ARG A 143 1.39 -13.23 9.96
C ARG A 143 0.57 -11.99 9.59
N LEU A 144 0.08 -11.91 8.35
CA LEU A 144 -0.78 -10.81 7.89
C LEU A 144 -2.11 -10.77 8.65
N LEU A 145 -2.71 -11.93 8.89
CA LEU A 145 -3.94 -12.06 9.67
C LEU A 145 -3.73 -11.57 11.11
N ARG A 146 -2.67 -12.01 11.78
CA ARG A 146 -2.31 -11.53 13.13
C ARG A 146 -2.05 -10.02 13.16
N ALA A 147 -1.37 -9.49 12.13
CA ALA A 147 -1.15 -8.05 11.99
C ALA A 147 -2.44 -7.24 11.78
N GLN A 148 -3.55 -7.90 11.45
CA GLN A 148 -4.89 -7.29 11.31
C GLN A 148 -5.84 -7.72 12.44
N GLY A 149 -5.30 -8.24 13.54
CA GLY A 149 -6.03 -8.55 14.77
C GLY A 149 -6.74 -9.90 14.79
N ALA A 150 -6.58 -10.73 13.75
CA ALA A 150 -7.19 -12.06 13.72
C ALA A 150 -6.52 -13.02 14.71
N GLU A 151 -7.34 -13.85 15.35
CA GLU A 151 -6.88 -14.94 16.20
C GLU A 151 -6.54 -16.15 15.32
N VAL A 152 -5.25 -16.36 15.08
CA VAL A 152 -4.78 -17.48 14.27
C VAL A 152 -4.39 -18.65 15.16
N GLY A 153 -5.24 -19.66 15.21
CA GLY A 153 -5.06 -20.89 15.99
C GLY A 153 -4.06 -21.87 15.39
N GLU A 154 -3.85 -22.99 16.08
CA GLU A 154 -3.00 -24.08 15.60
C GLU A 154 -3.53 -24.68 14.29
N ARG A 155 -2.62 -25.27 13.50
CA ARG A 155 -3.02 -25.94 12.27
C ARG A 155 -3.73 -27.25 12.61
N THR A 156 -4.89 -27.47 12.00
CA THR A 156 -5.73 -28.66 12.26
C THR A 156 -6.19 -29.28 10.94
N ALA A 157 -6.57 -30.56 10.96
CA ALA A 157 -7.05 -31.25 9.76
C ALA A 157 -8.31 -30.61 9.15
N GLY A 158 -9.11 -29.90 9.95
CA GLY A 158 -10.31 -29.19 9.51
C GLY A 158 -10.10 -27.71 9.19
N GLY A 159 -8.85 -27.21 9.20
CA GLY A 159 -8.55 -25.81 8.92
C GLY A 159 -8.69 -25.43 7.44
N GLU A 160 -8.71 -24.12 7.17
CA GLU A 160 -8.71 -23.54 5.83
C GLU A 160 -7.51 -24.06 5.02
N ALA A 161 -7.77 -24.56 3.80
CA ALA A 161 -6.72 -24.97 2.87
C ALA A 161 -6.56 -23.89 1.78
N LEU A 162 -5.39 -23.26 1.72
CA LEU A 162 -5.11 -22.26 0.71
C LEU A 162 -4.82 -22.93 -0.64
N HIS A 163 -5.53 -22.49 -1.69
CA HIS A 163 -5.21 -22.90 -3.05
C HIS A 163 -3.98 -22.13 -3.56
N VAL A 164 -2.83 -22.81 -3.54
CA VAL A 164 -1.54 -22.27 -3.99
C VAL A 164 -1.01 -23.14 -5.12
N MET A 165 -0.64 -22.51 -6.23
CA MET A 165 0.05 -23.16 -7.33
C MET A 165 1.42 -23.63 -6.85
N PRO A 166 1.71 -24.94 -6.85
CA PRO A 166 2.93 -25.49 -6.27
C PRO A 166 4.18 -25.05 -7.04
N VAL A 167 5.34 -25.13 -6.40
CA VAL A 167 6.60 -25.02 -7.14
C VAL A 167 6.86 -26.26 -8.01
N PRO A 168 7.57 -26.10 -9.15
CA PRO A 168 8.12 -27.24 -9.88
C PRO A 168 8.97 -28.14 -8.98
N ALA A 169 8.94 -29.46 -9.23
CA ALA A 169 9.72 -30.41 -8.44
C ALA A 169 11.23 -30.18 -8.49
N ALA A 170 11.72 -29.53 -9.54
CA ALA A 170 13.12 -29.13 -9.70
C ALA A 170 13.55 -28.02 -8.72
N ASP A 171 12.60 -27.31 -8.08
CA ASP A 171 12.87 -26.18 -7.19
C ASP A 171 12.62 -26.56 -5.70
N ARG A 172 12.74 -27.83 -5.34
CA ARG A 172 12.58 -28.29 -3.94
C ARG A 172 13.71 -27.81 -3.03
N ASP A 173 14.90 -27.60 -3.59
CA ASP A 173 16.12 -27.13 -2.92
C ASP A 173 16.25 -25.59 -2.93
N LEU A 174 15.19 -24.87 -3.29
CA LEU A 174 15.20 -23.41 -3.50
C LEU A 174 15.80 -22.62 -2.32
N PHE A 175 15.53 -23.05 -1.08
CA PHE A 175 16.06 -22.41 0.12
C PHE A 175 17.56 -22.64 0.33
N GLU A 176 18.09 -23.79 -0.10
CA GLU A 176 19.52 -24.09 -0.03
C GLU A 176 20.29 -23.28 -1.09
N ARG A 177 19.72 -23.18 -2.30
CA ARG A 177 20.31 -22.43 -3.41
C ARG A 177 20.28 -20.93 -3.23
N LEU A 178 19.12 -20.36 -2.89
CA LEU A 178 18.93 -18.90 -2.86
C LEU A 178 19.08 -18.29 -1.46
N GLY A 179 19.05 -19.11 -0.40
CA GLY A 179 18.91 -18.64 0.96
C GLY A 179 17.50 -18.17 1.31
N SER A 180 17.25 -17.92 2.60
CA SER A 180 15.89 -17.67 3.13
C SER A 180 15.17 -16.50 2.46
N ASP A 181 15.82 -15.35 2.34
CA ASP A 181 15.18 -14.12 1.87
C ASP A 181 14.80 -14.20 0.39
N ALA A 182 15.73 -14.63 -0.47
CA ALA A 182 15.50 -14.74 -1.89
C ALA A 182 14.52 -15.86 -2.24
N ALA A 183 14.57 -17.00 -1.55
CA ALA A 183 13.57 -18.05 -1.71
C ALA A 183 12.16 -17.57 -1.33
N ARG A 184 12.01 -16.88 -0.18
CA ARG A 184 10.71 -16.31 0.23
C ARG A 184 10.19 -15.29 -0.79
N TRP A 185 11.05 -14.40 -1.26
CA TRP A 185 10.68 -13.44 -2.29
C TRP A 185 10.20 -14.12 -3.58
N ALA A 186 10.94 -15.12 -4.08
CA ALA A 186 10.58 -15.89 -5.26
C ALA A 186 9.18 -16.53 -5.15
N LEU A 187 8.87 -17.06 -3.97
CA LEU A 187 7.62 -17.77 -3.69
C LEU A 187 6.41 -16.84 -3.44
N LEU A 188 6.65 -15.67 -2.85
CA LEU A 188 5.61 -14.74 -2.40
C LEU A 188 5.29 -13.62 -3.40
N ARG A 189 6.21 -13.31 -4.32
CA ARG A 189 6.02 -12.22 -5.30
C ARG A 189 4.89 -12.52 -6.31
N ALA A 190 4.75 -13.78 -6.70
CA ALA A 190 3.68 -14.21 -7.60
C ALA A 190 2.39 -14.47 -6.81
N ALA A 191 1.24 -14.13 -7.42
CA ALA A 191 -0.05 -14.42 -6.82
C ALA A 191 -0.19 -15.92 -6.50
N PRO A 192 -0.94 -16.31 -5.46
CA PRO A 192 -1.04 -17.72 -5.05
C PRO A 192 -1.44 -18.67 -6.18
N HIS A 193 -2.31 -18.24 -7.09
CA HIS A 193 -2.78 -19.05 -8.22
C HIS A 193 -1.85 -19.06 -9.44
N ASP A 194 -0.84 -18.19 -9.47
CA ASP A 194 0.13 -18.10 -10.57
C ASP A 194 1.38 -18.93 -10.27
N ARG A 195 2.05 -19.45 -11.30
CA ARG A 195 3.36 -20.08 -11.13
C ARG A 195 4.44 -19.04 -10.78
N PRO A 196 5.32 -19.31 -9.79
CA PRO A 196 6.42 -18.43 -9.48
C PRO A 196 7.45 -18.47 -10.63
N ARG A 197 7.91 -17.31 -11.10
CA ARG A 197 8.70 -17.19 -12.35
C ARG A 197 10.23 -17.28 -12.16
N ALA A 198 10.74 -16.99 -10.97
CA ALA A 198 12.17 -16.85 -10.70
C ALA A 198 12.78 -18.01 -9.90
N THR A 199 12.11 -19.16 -9.82
CA THR A 199 12.57 -20.29 -9.00
C THR A 199 13.68 -21.10 -9.67
N GLY A 200 13.75 -21.09 -11.00
CA GLY A 200 14.77 -21.78 -11.79
C GLY A 200 16.03 -20.95 -12.11
N SER A 201 16.20 -19.76 -11.54
CA SER A 201 17.29 -18.83 -11.88
C SER A 201 17.91 -18.20 -10.65
N ASP A 202 19.21 -17.88 -10.71
CA ASP A 202 19.93 -17.20 -9.63
C ASP A 202 19.84 -15.66 -9.72
N GLU A 203 18.91 -15.13 -10.53
CA GLU A 203 18.70 -13.69 -10.74
C GLU A 203 18.48 -12.91 -9.43
N LEU A 204 17.87 -13.55 -8.43
CA LEU A 204 17.60 -12.93 -7.13
C LEU A 204 18.86 -12.78 -6.25
N LEU A 205 19.97 -13.44 -6.60
CA LEU A 205 21.27 -13.28 -5.95
C LEU A 205 22.08 -12.10 -6.52
N VAL A 206 21.74 -11.65 -7.72
CA VAL A 206 22.47 -10.57 -8.40
C VAL A 206 22.10 -9.22 -7.80
N GLN A 207 23.11 -8.46 -7.37
CA GLN A 207 22.96 -7.13 -6.79
C GLN A 207 22.81 -6.05 -7.87
N GLN A 208 21.68 -6.03 -8.56
CA GLN A 208 21.38 -5.06 -9.63
C GLN A 208 19.94 -4.56 -9.53
N GLU A 209 19.66 -3.37 -10.08
CA GLU A 209 18.35 -2.71 -9.96
C GLU A 209 17.19 -3.52 -10.57
N SER A 210 17.47 -4.30 -11.62
CA SER A 210 16.47 -5.18 -12.24
C SER A 210 16.01 -6.31 -11.33
N ASN A 211 16.81 -6.68 -10.31
CA ASN A 211 16.42 -7.61 -9.26
C ASN A 211 15.47 -6.88 -8.27
N PRO A 212 14.17 -7.24 -8.24
CA PRO A 212 13.20 -6.55 -7.40
C PRO A 212 13.46 -6.71 -5.90
N LEU A 213 14.00 -7.87 -5.46
CA LEU A 213 14.36 -8.07 -4.06
C LEU A 213 15.51 -7.15 -3.66
N PHE A 214 16.57 -7.12 -4.48
CA PHE A 214 17.72 -6.26 -4.25
C PHE A 214 17.28 -4.80 -4.18
N ARG A 215 16.50 -4.32 -5.15
CA ARG A 215 16.02 -2.92 -5.17
C ARG A 215 15.24 -2.53 -3.92
N VAL A 216 14.35 -3.40 -3.42
CA VAL A 216 13.57 -3.16 -2.19
C VAL A 216 14.48 -3.09 -0.96
N ARG A 217 15.40 -4.04 -0.80
CA ARG A 217 16.34 -4.04 0.33
C ARG A 217 17.36 -2.89 0.22
N TYR A 218 17.77 -2.54 -0.99
CA TYR A 218 18.68 -1.43 -1.29
C TYR A 218 18.04 -0.08 -0.99
N ALA A 219 16.78 0.13 -1.34
CA ALA A 219 16.04 1.32 -0.92
C ALA A 219 16.05 1.46 0.62
N HIS A 220 15.75 0.39 1.35
CA HIS A 220 15.82 0.41 2.81
C HIS A 220 17.23 0.76 3.34
N ALA A 221 18.27 0.06 2.89
CA ALA A 221 19.64 0.29 3.33
C ALA A 221 20.12 1.71 2.98
N ARG A 222 19.74 2.22 1.79
CA ARG A 222 20.04 3.59 1.35
C ARG A 222 19.38 4.63 2.26
N ILE A 223 18.12 4.43 2.63
CA ILE A 223 17.42 5.30 3.59
C ILE A 223 18.12 5.31 4.95
N ARG A 224 18.56 4.14 5.44
CA ARG A 224 19.33 4.06 6.70
C ARG A 224 20.67 4.79 6.58
N ALA A 225 21.32 4.71 5.42
CA ALA A 225 22.54 5.47 5.14
C ALA A 225 22.27 6.99 5.12
N LEU A 226 21.17 7.45 4.54
CA LEU A 226 20.77 8.87 4.57
C LEU A 226 20.66 9.39 6.01
N GLY A 227 19.98 8.65 6.89
CA GLY A 227 19.86 9.02 8.31
C GLY A 227 21.22 9.07 9.03
N ARG A 228 22.11 8.10 8.77
CA ARG A 228 23.49 8.13 9.32
C ARG A 228 24.28 9.34 8.82
N ASN A 229 24.19 9.65 7.53
CA ASN A 229 24.91 10.76 6.91
C ASN A 229 24.36 12.11 7.39
N ALA A 230 23.05 12.26 7.56
CA ALA A 230 22.44 13.47 8.11
C ALA A 230 22.98 13.78 9.52
N ARG A 231 23.10 12.76 10.38
CA ARG A 231 23.69 12.92 11.72
C ARG A 231 25.15 13.35 11.67
N GLN A 232 25.93 12.83 10.72
CA GLN A 232 27.31 13.28 10.50
C GLN A 232 27.38 14.75 10.07
N LEU A 233 26.35 15.24 9.37
CA LEU A 233 26.18 16.64 8.99
C LEU A 233 25.51 17.50 10.10
N GLY A 234 25.24 16.91 11.28
CA GLY A 234 24.72 17.62 12.45
C GLY A 234 23.22 17.90 12.44
N PHE A 235 22.41 17.11 11.71
CA PHE A 235 20.96 17.24 11.75
C PHE A 235 20.23 15.88 11.72
N ASP A 236 18.99 15.88 12.19
CA ASP A 236 18.10 14.71 12.20
C ASP A 236 16.81 14.95 11.40
N ALA A 237 16.04 13.89 11.19
CA ALA A 237 14.74 13.95 10.55
C ALA A 237 13.73 14.73 11.38
N ALA A 238 13.11 15.74 10.77
CA ALA A 238 11.99 16.48 11.37
C ALA A 238 11.11 17.03 10.24
N TYR A 239 9.82 16.68 10.25
CA TYR A 239 8.87 17.20 9.26
C TYR A 239 8.42 18.61 9.67
N GLU A 240 9.07 19.62 9.12
CA GLU A 240 8.90 21.04 9.46
C GLU A 240 8.26 21.84 8.31
N GLU A 241 8.48 21.41 7.07
CA GLU A 241 8.00 22.07 5.87
C GLU A 241 7.35 21.06 4.89
N SER A 242 6.47 21.58 4.06
CA SER A 242 5.79 20.82 3.01
C SER A 242 6.78 20.19 2.02
N VAL A 243 6.71 18.87 1.85
CA VAL A 243 7.47 18.13 0.83
C VAL A 243 6.56 17.71 -0.32
N ALA A 244 6.92 18.06 -1.55
CA ALA A 244 6.23 17.62 -2.75
C ALA A 244 6.67 16.21 -3.14
N ALA A 245 5.90 15.20 -2.73
CA ALA A 245 6.17 13.80 -3.05
C ALA A 245 4.85 13.00 -3.21
N PRO A 246 4.03 13.32 -4.22
CA PRO A 246 2.65 12.81 -4.30
C PRO A 246 2.58 11.29 -4.43
N VAL A 247 3.46 10.68 -5.22
CA VAL A 247 3.47 9.21 -5.42
C VAL A 247 3.91 8.49 -4.16
N LEU A 248 5.05 8.89 -3.58
CA LEU A 248 5.58 8.31 -2.35
C LEU A 248 4.58 8.47 -1.19
N GLY A 249 4.04 9.68 -1.01
CA GLY A 249 3.01 9.97 -0.01
C GLY A 249 1.77 9.10 -0.15
N ALA A 250 1.26 8.93 -1.37
CA ALA A 250 0.10 8.08 -1.62
C ALA A 250 0.37 6.60 -1.30
N LEU A 251 1.54 6.07 -1.66
CA LEU A 251 1.91 4.68 -1.37
C LEU A 251 2.06 4.42 0.14
N LEU A 252 2.58 5.40 0.89
CA LEU A 252 2.65 5.35 2.36
C LEU A 252 1.24 5.39 2.98
N ALA A 253 0.37 6.25 2.48
CA ALA A 253 -1.01 6.36 2.97
C ALA A 253 -1.85 5.10 2.67
N ASP A 254 -1.60 4.44 1.55
CA ASP A 254 -2.33 3.24 1.13
C ASP A 254 -1.88 1.96 1.84
N HIS A 255 -0.67 1.96 2.45
CA HIS A 255 -0.08 0.76 3.04
C HIS A 255 -0.98 0.01 4.04
N PRO A 256 -1.69 0.67 4.98
CA PRO A 256 -2.64 0.00 5.87
C PRO A 256 -3.75 -0.76 5.11
N GLY A 257 -4.27 -0.14 4.04
CA GLY A 257 -5.29 -0.76 3.19
C GLY A 257 -4.77 -1.98 2.42
N VAL A 258 -3.52 -1.91 1.96
CA VAL A 258 -2.84 -3.03 1.30
C VAL A 258 -2.67 -4.22 2.25
N LEU A 259 -2.23 -3.99 3.50
CA LEU A 259 -2.09 -5.07 4.49
C LEU A 259 -3.44 -5.72 4.81
N ALA A 260 -4.48 -4.91 5.03
CA ALA A 260 -5.82 -5.40 5.29
C ALA A 260 -6.37 -6.23 4.10
N ALA A 261 -6.15 -5.77 2.86
CA ALA A 261 -6.54 -6.50 1.66
C ALA A 261 -5.76 -7.80 1.48
N ALA A 262 -4.44 -7.78 1.67
CA ALA A 262 -3.58 -8.97 1.59
C ALA A 262 -4.01 -10.04 2.60
N ALA A 263 -4.34 -9.64 3.83
CA ALA A 263 -4.86 -10.53 4.86
C ALA A 263 -6.24 -11.09 4.49
N ARG A 264 -7.20 -10.23 4.13
CA ARG A 264 -8.58 -10.64 3.78
C ARG A 264 -8.63 -11.61 2.62
N HIS A 265 -7.81 -11.38 1.60
CA HIS A 265 -7.82 -12.19 0.37
C HIS A 265 -6.78 -13.31 0.36
N ARG A 266 -5.93 -13.39 1.39
CA ARG A 266 -4.83 -14.37 1.48
C ARG A 266 -3.85 -14.24 0.31
N GLU A 267 -3.57 -12.99 -0.05
CA GLU A 267 -2.78 -12.59 -1.22
C GLU A 267 -1.54 -11.79 -0.77
N PRO A 268 -0.49 -12.47 -0.25
CA PRO A 268 0.72 -11.80 0.24
C PRO A 268 1.52 -11.10 -0.87
N ASP A 269 1.33 -11.48 -2.13
CA ASP A 269 1.90 -10.84 -3.32
C ASP A 269 1.54 -9.37 -3.45
N ARG A 270 0.39 -8.94 -2.89
CA ARG A 270 0.01 -7.52 -2.81
C ARG A 270 1.02 -6.70 -2.01
N VAL A 271 1.58 -7.27 -0.94
CA VAL A 271 2.60 -6.61 -0.13
C VAL A 271 3.90 -6.50 -0.94
N ALA A 272 4.34 -7.58 -1.59
CA ALA A 272 5.54 -7.56 -2.42
C ALA A 272 5.47 -6.50 -3.53
N ARG A 273 4.36 -6.44 -4.27
CA ARG A 273 4.12 -5.41 -5.31
C ARG A 273 4.12 -3.99 -4.74
N GLN A 274 3.54 -3.78 -3.57
CA GLN A 274 3.54 -2.48 -2.91
C GLN A 274 4.96 -2.06 -2.51
N LEU A 275 5.78 -2.98 -2.01
CA LEU A 275 7.17 -2.71 -1.64
C LEU A 275 8.02 -2.35 -2.87
N GLU A 276 7.84 -3.04 -4.00
CA GLU A 276 8.50 -2.68 -5.27
C GLU A 276 8.11 -1.25 -5.71
N ALA A 277 6.82 -0.92 -5.68
CA ALA A 277 6.34 0.41 -6.03
C ALA A 277 6.87 1.50 -5.07
N LEU A 278 6.91 1.20 -3.77
CA LEU A 278 7.40 2.12 -2.75
C LEU A 278 8.91 2.35 -2.88
N ALA A 279 9.68 1.31 -3.16
CA ALA A 279 11.13 1.43 -3.41
C ALA A 279 11.41 2.28 -4.65
N GLN A 280 10.68 2.07 -5.75
CA GLN A 280 10.82 2.91 -6.95
C GLN A 280 10.45 4.38 -6.65
N ALA A 281 9.31 4.61 -6.01
CA ALA A 281 8.88 5.97 -5.68
C ALA A 281 9.84 6.68 -4.72
N PHE A 282 10.54 5.95 -3.86
CA PHE A 282 11.61 6.50 -3.04
C PHE A 282 12.80 6.96 -3.89
N PHE A 283 13.26 6.16 -4.86
CA PHE A 283 14.37 6.57 -5.73
C PHE A 283 13.98 7.78 -6.59
N ASP A 284 12.79 7.78 -7.18
CA ASP A 284 12.29 8.93 -7.96
C ASP A 284 12.22 10.21 -7.08
N PHE A 285 11.80 10.07 -5.82
CA PHE A 285 11.79 11.17 -4.84
C PHE A 285 13.20 11.62 -4.46
N HIS A 286 14.12 10.68 -4.19
CA HIS A 286 15.50 10.97 -3.83
C HIS A 286 16.22 11.75 -4.94
N ASP A 287 16.01 11.36 -6.19
CA ASP A 287 16.68 11.96 -7.34
C ASP A 287 16.13 13.35 -7.68
N SER A 288 14.83 13.57 -7.47
CA SER A 288 14.18 14.87 -7.68
C SER A 288 14.34 15.84 -6.50
N ALA A 289 14.50 15.32 -5.28
CA ALA A 289 14.57 16.11 -4.06
C ALA A 289 15.47 15.43 -3.01
N SER A 290 16.79 15.65 -3.14
CA SER A 290 17.78 15.08 -2.21
C SER A 290 17.45 15.43 -0.75
N PRO A 291 17.42 14.42 0.16
CA PRO A 291 17.29 14.64 1.60
C PRO A 291 18.52 15.26 2.26
N LEU A 292 19.70 15.15 1.64
CA LEU A 292 20.95 15.69 2.16
C LEU A 292 21.36 16.96 1.39
N PRO A 293 21.95 17.97 2.08
CA PRO A 293 22.57 19.11 1.43
C PRO A 293 23.69 18.69 0.48
N VAL A 294 23.88 19.44 -0.61
CA VAL A 294 24.93 19.18 -1.60
C VAL A 294 25.91 20.36 -1.67
N GLY A 295 27.21 20.05 -1.73
CA GLY A 295 28.26 21.09 -1.80
C GLY A 295 28.28 21.97 -0.54
N ASP A 296 28.19 23.28 -0.73
CA ASP A 296 28.21 24.27 0.35
C ASP A 296 26.83 24.55 0.97
N GLU A 297 25.78 23.83 0.54
CA GLU A 297 24.45 23.95 1.12
C GLU A 297 24.45 23.60 2.61
N LYS A 298 23.77 24.43 3.41
CA LYS A 298 23.57 24.16 4.84
C LYS A 298 22.32 23.30 5.05
N PRO A 299 22.30 22.43 6.08
CA PRO A 299 21.08 21.77 6.53
C PRO A 299 19.94 22.78 6.76
N SER A 300 18.75 22.45 6.27
CA SER A 300 17.57 23.33 6.31
C SER A 300 16.32 22.53 6.70
N ALA A 301 15.22 23.22 6.97
CA ALA A 301 13.93 22.59 7.27
C ALA A 301 13.44 21.69 6.12
N ALA A 302 13.71 22.07 4.88
CA ALA A 302 13.44 21.24 3.71
C ALA A 302 14.22 19.91 3.74
N HIS A 303 15.53 19.94 4.07
CA HIS A 303 16.34 18.72 4.22
C HIS A 303 15.81 17.81 5.33
N ARG A 304 15.51 18.38 6.50
CA ARG A 304 14.93 17.64 7.63
C ARG A 304 13.59 16.99 7.28
N SER A 305 12.75 17.68 6.53
CA SER A 305 11.42 17.19 6.14
C SER A 305 11.49 16.11 5.07
N ARG A 306 12.38 16.25 4.09
CA ARG A 306 12.65 15.22 3.07
C ARG A 306 13.23 13.96 3.71
N LEU A 307 14.14 14.12 4.68
CA LEU A 307 14.70 13.00 5.44
C LEU A 307 13.62 12.29 6.26
N ALA A 308 12.74 13.02 6.94
CA ALA A 308 11.63 12.43 7.69
C ALA A 308 10.68 11.61 6.78
N LEU A 309 10.40 12.10 5.57
CA LEU A 309 9.64 11.35 4.58
C LEU A 309 10.37 10.08 4.10
N ALA A 310 11.69 10.18 3.85
CA ALA A 310 12.51 9.04 3.48
C ALA A 310 12.53 7.97 4.61
N GLU A 311 12.70 8.38 5.87
CA GLU A 311 12.67 7.47 7.02
C GLU A 311 11.31 6.79 7.21
N ALA A 312 10.21 7.50 6.94
CA ALA A 312 8.88 6.90 6.90
C ALA A 312 8.79 5.79 5.84
N ALA A 313 9.33 6.03 4.64
CA ALA A 313 9.42 5.00 3.60
C ALA A 313 10.27 3.81 4.02
N GLY A 314 11.42 4.05 4.64
CA GLY A 314 12.28 2.98 5.16
C GLY A 314 11.57 2.14 6.23
N THR A 315 10.77 2.77 7.07
CA THR A 315 9.99 2.10 8.12
C THR A 315 8.91 1.19 7.53
N VAL A 316 8.19 1.66 6.52
CA VAL A 316 7.18 0.85 5.80
C VAL A 316 7.83 -0.29 5.02
N LEU A 317 8.98 -0.06 4.37
CA LEU A 317 9.75 -1.10 3.70
C LEU A 317 10.15 -2.21 4.69
N ALA A 318 10.68 -1.84 5.85
CA ALA A 318 11.08 -2.79 6.89
C ALA A 318 9.91 -3.59 7.46
N GLY A 319 8.78 -2.93 7.75
CA GLY A 319 7.56 -3.59 8.23
C GLY A 319 7.01 -4.61 7.22
N GLY A 320 6.89 -4.22 5.94
CA GLY A 320 6.42 -5.13 4.90
C GLY A 320 7.36 -6.32 4.66
N LEU A 321 8.68 -6.10 4.63
CA LEU A 321 9.67 -7.19 4.53
C LEU A 321 9.54 -8.16 5.71
N THR A 322 9.37 -7.64 6.92
CA THR A 322 9.15 -8.44 8.14
C THR A 322 7.90 -9.31 8.02
N LEU A 323 6.79 -8.77 7.53
CA LEU A 323 5.56 -9.54 7.31
C LEU A 323 5.75 -10.66 6.27
N LEU A 324 6.55 -10.43 5.24
CA LEU A 324 6.97 -11.46 4.27
C LEU A 324 8.00 -12.46 4.83
N GLY A 325 8.53 -12.21 6.04
CA GLY A 325 9.56 -13.04 6.67
C GLY A 325 10.94 -12.86 6.03
N ILE A 326 11.22 -11.67 5.49
CA ILE A 326 12.44 -11.30 4.78
C ILE A 326 13.19 -10.25 5.58
N SER A 327 14.52 -10.32 5.62
CA SER A 327 15.32 -9.34 6.34
C SER A 327 15.35 -7.95 5.65
N ALA A 328 15.32 -6.91 6.47
CA ALA A 328 15.52 -5.51 6.06
C ALA A 328 16.87 -5.00 6.61
N PRO A 329 18.00 -5.31 5.95
CA PRO A 329 19.32 -4.98 6.47
C PRO A 329 19.57 -3.45 6.46
N GLU A 330 20.32 -2.95 7.45
CA GLU A 330 20.70 -1.52 7.52
C GLU A 330 21.84 -1.13 6.58
N VAL A 331 22.55 -2.14 6.05
CA VAL A 331 23.68 -2.05 5.12
C VAL A 331 23.60 -3.27 4.20
N LEU A 332 23.86 -3.08 2.91
CA LEU A 332 23.92 -4.14 1.89
C LEU A 332 25.31 -4.21 1.26
#